data_AF-A0A0V0UYJ5-F1
#
_entry.id   AF-A0A0V0UYJ5-F1
#
_cell.length_a   1.000
_cell.length_b   1.000
_cell.length_c   1.000
_cell.angle_alpha   90.00
_cell.angle_beta   90.00
_cell.angle_gamma   90.00
#
_symmetry.space_group_name_H-M   'P 1'
#
loop_
_entity.id
_entity.type
_entity.pdbx_description
1 polymer ?
#
loop_
_entity_poly.entity_id
_entity_poly.type
_entity_poly.pdbx_seq_one_letter_code
_entity_poly.pdbx_strand_id
1 'polypeptide(L)'
;MFIFYVIALYTLQLGVTPTDYQCKEQNNDVDWFFVYKLPGGKSSHHLLPNAATDWSAVETIDDQNKPMYSTMNIYIASGTKQNTNIVAYSNYPPHFKFELPMSPGKGVIMAEDNNKGFWLVHTAKYFPNLALAITDLFSNEKTTKEAAAFLCMPHSD
;
A
#
# COMPACT_ATOMS: atom_id res chain seq x y z
N MET A 1 5.45 -65.13 -5.35
CA MET A 1 6.26 -63.90 -5.24
C MET A 1 5.32 -62.74 -5.51
N PHE A 2 4.88 -62.03 -4.46
CA PHE A 2 3.96 -60.90 -4.57
C PHE A 2 4.76 -59.60 -4.43
N ILE A 3 4.72 -58.74 -5.44
CA ILE A 3 5.37 -57.43 -5.44
C ILE A 3 4.32 -56.39 -5.08
N PHE A 4 4.51 -55.70 -3.95
CA PHE A 4 3.68 -54.56 -3.55
C PHE A 4 4.25 -53.28 -4.17
N TYR A 5 3.48 -52.62 -5.03
CA TYR A 5 3.77 -51.28 -5.50
C TYR A 5 3.14 -50.26 -4.56
N VAL A 6 3.97 -49.40 -3.96
CA VAL A 6 3.52 -48.25 -3.17
C VAL A 6 3.60 -47.01 -4.06
N ILE A 7 2.45 -46.42 -4.39
CA ILE A 7 2.37 -45.16 -5.14
C ILE A 7 2.20 -44.03 -4.12
N ALA A 8 3.21 -43.17 -4.00
CA ALA A 8 3.13 -41.95 -3.19
C ALA A 8 2.52 -40.82 -4.03
N LEU A 9 1.26 -40.48 -3.76
CA LEU A 9 0.57 -39.33 -4.34
C LEU A 9 0.93 -38.08 -3.54
N TYR A 10 1.82 -37.24 -4.08
CA TYR A 10 2.10 -35.91 -3.54
C TYR A 10 1.10 -34.92 -4.14
N THR A 11 0.12 -34.47 -3.35
CA THR A 11 -0.78 -33.39 -3.74
C THR A 11 -0.09 -32.05 -3.50
N LEU A 12 0.33 -31.37 -4.56
CA LEU A 12 0.79 -29.98 -4.50
C LEU A 12 -0.45 -29.08 -4.41
N GLN A 13 -0.77 -28.59 -3.21
CA GLN A 13 -1.83 -27.60 -3.05
C GLN A 13 -1.35 -26.25 -3.56
N LEU A 14 -1.67 -25.94 -4.82
CA LEU A 14 -1.57 -24.58 -5.35
C LEU A 14 -2.77 -23.77 -4.83
N GLY A 15 -2.67 -23.30 -3.59
CA GLY A 15 -3.63 -22.35 -3.04
C GLY A 15 -3.40 -20.98 -3.67
N VAL A 16 -4.29 -20.55 -4.56
CA VAL A 16 -4.35 -19.14 -4.99
C VAL A 16 -5.24 -18.42 -3.99
N THR A 17 -4.64 -17.74 -3.02
CA THR A 17 -5.40 -16.84 -2.14
C THR A 17 -5.74 -15.56 -2.94
N PRO A 18 -7.02 -15.17 -3.04
CA PRO A 18 -7.40 -13.88 -3.57
C PRO A 18 -6.66 -12.76 -2.84
N THR A 19 -6.23 -11.73 -3.57
CA THR A 19 -5.55 -10.57 -2.98
C THR A 19 -6.60 -9.54 -2.63
N ASP A 20 -7.01 -9.47 -1.36
CA ASP A 20 -7.99 -8.49 -0.92
C ASP A 20 -7.34 -7.10 -0.78
N TYR A 21 -7.71 -6.17 -1.66
CA TYR A 21 -7.30 -4.76 -1.54
C TYR A 21 -8.12 -4.05 -0.46
N GLN A 22 -7.46 -3.77 0.66
CA GLN A 22 -8.04 -3.19 1.87
C GLN A 22 -6.98 -2.33 2.56
N CYS A 23 -7.38 -1.27 3.26
CA CYS A 23 -6.47 -0.53 4.12
C CYS A 23 -6.05 -1.45 5.27
N LYS A 24 -4.74 -1.59 5.50
CA LYS A 24 -4.20 -2.50 6.51
C LYS A 24 -3.23 -1.80 7.45
N GLU A 25 -3.19 -2.29 8.69
CA GLU A 25 -2.05 -2.13 9.59
C GLU A 25 -1.56 -3.51 10.02
N GLN A 26 -0.28 -3.80 9.81
CA GLN A 26 0.26 -5.15 9.92
C GLN A 26 -0.54 -6.10 9.02
N ASN A 27 -1.22 -7.08 9.62
CA ASN A 27 -2.08 -8.03 8.94
C ASN A 27 -3.58 -7.74 9.14
N ASN A 28 -3.94 -6.69 9.89
CA ASN A 28 -5.31 -6.38 10.25
C ASN A 28 -5.92 -5.39 9.25
N ASP A 29 -7.18 -5.63 8.90
CA ASP A 29 -7.98 -4.68 8.12
C ASP A 29 -8.36 -3.48 8.99
N VAL A 30 -8.32 -2.28 8.42
CA VAL A 30 -8.71 -1.04 9.09
C VAL A 30 -9.69 -0.26 8.22
N ASP A 31 -10.75 0.27 8.83
CA ASP A 31 -11.82 1.01 8.12
C ASP A 31 -11.35 2.32 7.49
N TRP A 32 -10.24 2.87 7.96
CA TRP A 32 -9.50 3.98 7.38
C TRP A 32 -8.18 4.13 8.14
N PHE A 33 -7.23 4.87 7.59
CA PHE A 33 -6.14 5.41 8.40
C PHE A 33 -5.73 6.77 7.85
N PHE A 34 -5.19 7.61 8.74
CA PHE A 34 -4.55 8.86 8.35
C PHE A 34 -3.09 8.83 8.77
N VAL A 35 -2.19 9.22 7.88
CA VAL A 35 -0.74 9.30 8.16
C VAL A 35 -0.25 10.68 7.78
N TYR A 36 0.42 11.34 8.72
CA TYR A 36 1.07 12.62 8.52
C TYR A 36 2.59 12.46 8.61
N LYS A 37 3.26 12.57 7.47
CA LYS A 37 4.71 12.45 7.32
C LYS A 37 5.36 13.82 7.52
N LEU A 38 6.31 13.91 8.44
CA LEU A 38 7.06 15.12 8.79
C LEU A 38 8.11 15.49 7.73
N PRO A 39 8.44 16.78 7.54
CA PRO A 39 9.43 17.18 6.54
C PRO A 39 10.84 16.67 6.90
N GLY A 40 11.71 16.55 5.90
CA GLY A 40 13.13 16.21 6.10
C GLY A 40 13.41 14.74 6.47
N GLY A 41 12.49 13.82 6.15
CA GLY A 41 12.71 12.41 6.44
C GLY A 41 11.46 11.54 6.29
N LYS A 42 11.50 10.40 7.00
CA LYS A 42 10.46 9.37 7.03
C LYS A 42 9.63 9.38 8.32
N SER A 43 10.00 10.22 9.29
CA SER A 43 9.26 10.40 10.54
C SER A 43 7.81 10.78 10.26
N SER A 44 6.88 10.19 11.00
CA SER A 44 5.46 10.32 10.75
C SER A 44 4.65 10.05 12.02
N HIS A 45 3.43 10.56 12.03
CA HIS A 45 2.38 10.19 12.97
C HIS A 45 1.24 9.56 12.20
N HIS A 46 0.49 8.68 12.84
CA HIS A 46 -0.71 8.11 12.24
C HIS A 46 -1.89 8.08 13.21
N LEU A 47 -3.10 7.99 12.63
CA LEU A 47 -4.37 7.80 13.30
C LEU A 47 -5.06 6.58 12.70
N LEU A 48 -5.63 5.76 13.57
CA LEU A 48 -6.41 4.58 13.22
C LEU A 48 -7.83 4.74 13.73
N PRO A 49 -8.82 3.99 13.19
CA PRO A 49 -10.21 4.11 13.59
C PRO A 49 -10.41 3.83 15.08
N ASN A 50 -9.70 2.83 15.60
CA ASN A 50 -9.79 2.39 17.00
C ASN A 50 -8.95 3.24 17.96
N ALA A 51 -8.08 4.11 17.43
CA ALA A 51 -7.20 4.99 18.18
C ALA A 51 -7.44 6.47 17.85
N ALA A 52 -8.60 6.80 17.25
CA ALA A 52 -8.87 8.10 16.65
C ALA A 52 -8.87 9.30 17.63
N THR A 53 -8.70 9.05 18.94
CA THR A 53 -8.57 10.09 19.96
C THR A 53 -7.15 10.65 20.06
N ASP A 54 -6.13 9.90 19.67
CA ASP A 54 -4.73 10.31 19.85
C ASP A 54 -3.83 9.90 18.67
N TRP A 55 -2.89 10.78 18.33
CA TRP A 55 -1.83 10.46 17.38
C TRP A 55 -0.84 9.46 17.96
N SER A 56 -0.34 8.56 17.11
CA SER A 56 0.80 7.72 17.46
C SER A 56 2.02 8.55 17.87
N ALA A 57 2.94 7.93 18.61
CA ALA A 57 4.30 8.43 18.72
C ALA A 57 4.92 8.60 17.32
N VAL A 58 5.98 9.41 17.23
CA VAL A 58 6.74 9.59 15.97
C VAL A 58 7.36 8.26 15.57
N GLU A 59 7.08 7.82 14.35
CA GLU A 59 7.51 6.53 13.79
C GLU A 59 7.92 6.67 12.32
N THR A 60 8.57 5.67 11.75
CA THR A 60 8.95 5.67 10.33
C THR A 60 7.77 5.23 9.47
N ILE A 61 7.41 6.02 8.45
CA ILE A 61 6.22 5.79 7.62
C ILE A 61 6.21 4.43 6.88
N ASP A 62 7.37 3.93 6.48
CA ASP A 62 7.53 2.70 5.71
C ASP A 62 8.11 1.53 6.52
N ASP A 63 7.99 1.57 7.85
CA ASP A 63 8.27 0.40 8.68
C ASP A 63 7.24 -0.72 8.41
N GLN A 64 7.70 -1.98 8.42
CA GLN A 64 6.94 -3.17 7.97
C GLN A 64 5.55 -3.34 8.61
N ASN A 65 5.38 -2.83 9.83
CA ASN A 65 4.16 -2.99 10.62
C ASN A 65 3.25 -1.76 10.58
N LYS A 66 3.57 -0.77 9.74
CA LYS A 66 2.83 0.51 9.69
C LYS A 66 1.80 0.53 8.57
N PRO A 67 0.76 1.38 8.69
CA PRO A 67 -0.36 1.33 7.77
C PRO A 67 0.02 1.55 6.30
N MET A 68 0.92 2.50 6.05
CA MET A 68 1.42 2.80 4.70
C MET A 68 2.18 1.63 4.08
N TYR A 69 3.10 1.01 4.82
CA TYR A 69 3.81 -0.19 4.37
C TYR A 69 2.79 -1.29 4.09
N SER A 70 2.00 -1.66 5.10
CA SER A 70 1.11 -2.83 5.07
C SER A 70 0.14 -2.77 3.89
N THR A 71 -0.45 -1.60 3.65
CA THR A 71 -1.42 -1.37 2.56
C THR A 71 -0.77 -1.40 1.18
N MET A 72 0.32 -0.65 0.98
CA MET A 72 0.98 -0.61 -0.33
C MET A 72 1.70 -1.93 -0.67
N ASN A 73 2.08 -2.70 0.37
CA ASN A 73 2.75 -3.98 0.22
C ASN A 73 1.83 -5.05 -0.39
N ILE A 74 0.50 -4.93 -0.23
CA ILE A 74 -0.50 -5.83 -0.85
C ILE A 74 -0.21 -5.97 -2.35
N TYR A 75 0.04 -4.86 -3.04
CA TYR A 75 0.39 -4.87 -4.45
C TYR A 75 1.89 -5.05 -4.70
N ILE A 76 2.74 -4.27 -4.02
CA ILE A 76 4.16 -4.18 -4.37
C ILE A 76 4.89 -5.52 -4.23
N ALA A 77 4.63 -6.26 -3.14
CA ALA A 77 5.23 -7.56 -2.88
C ALA A 77 4.44 -8.75 -3.44
N SER A 78 3.26 -8.52 -4.06
CA SER A 78 2.49 -9.62 -4.61
C SER A 78 3.22 -10.28 -5.79
N GLY A 79 3.38 -11.60 -5.70
CA GLY A 79 3.86 -12.43 -6.81
C GLY A 79 2.81 -12.65 -7.90
N THR A 80 1.54 -12.31 -7.67
CA THR A 80 0.45 -12.43 -8.65
C THR A 80 -0.37 -11.14 -8.69
N LYS A 81 -0.07 -10.32 -9.70
CA LYS A 81 -0.73 -9.02 -9.94
C LYS A 81 -1.88 -9.11 -10.94
N GLN A 82 -2.29 -10.34 -11.28
CA GLN A 82 -3.41 -10.59 -12.19
C GLN A 82 -4.68 -10.01 -11.59
N ASN A 83 -5.56 -9.46 -12.44
CA ASN A 83 -6.86 -8.90 -12.05
C ASN A 83 -6.80 -7.72 -11.06
N THR A 84 -5.62 -7.11 -10.89
CA THR A 84 -5.49 -5.87 -10.12
C THR A 84 -5.65 -4.66 -11.05
N ASN A 85 -6.62 -3.82 -10.76
CA ASN A 85 -6.82 -2.53 -11.42
C ASN A 85 -6.22 -1.42 -10.57
N ILE A 86 -5.30 -0.64 -11.15
CA ILE A 86 -4.65 0.48 -10.46
C ILE A 86 -4.86 1.76 -11.24
N VAL A 87 -5.37 2.78 -10.54
CA VAL A 87 -5.41 4.15 -11.01
C VAL A 87 -4.59 5.01 -10.06
N ALA A 88 -3.38 5.39 -10.48
CA ALA A 88 -2.58 6.39 -9.80
C ALA A 88 -2.69 7.72 -10.53
N TYR A 89 -3.13 8.76 -9.84
CA TYR A 89 -3.29 10.11 -10.39
C TYR A 89 -2.49 11.09 -9.54
N SER A 90 -1.82 12.05 -10.17
CA SER A 90 -1.07 13.10 -9.50
C SER A 90 -0.72 14.20 -10.49
N ASN A 91 -0.78 15.45 -10.06
CA ASN A 91 -0.18 16.56 -10.82
C ASN A 91 1.34 16.62 -10.68
N TYR A 92 1.95 15.78 -9.83
CA TYR A 92 3.41 15.66 -9.73
C TYR A 92 3.84 14.19 -9.52
N PRO A 93 3.68 13.34 -10.54
CA PRO A 93 3.99 11.91 -10.44
C PRO A 93 5.51 11.65 -10.39
N PRO A 94 5.94 10.42 -10.06
CA PRO A 94 7.34 10.03 -10.13
C PRO A 94 7.98 10.36 -11.49
N HIS A 95 9.29 10.62 -11.50
CA HIS A 95 10.10 10.93 -12.70
C HIS A 95 9.80 12.26 -13.41
N PHE A 96 8.79 13.03 -13.01
CA PHE A 96 8.50 14.34 -13.61
C PHE A 96 9.46 15.42 -13.11
N LYS A 97 9.81 16.39 -13.95
CA LYS A 97 10.70 17.50 -13.57
C LYS A 97 9.96 18.71 -12.99
N PHE A 98 8.66 18.83 -13.26
CA PHE A 98 7.83 19.97 -12.88
C PHE A 98 6.40 19.51 -12.58
N GLU A 99 5.69 20.33 -11.81
CA GLU A 99 4.26 20.15 -11.52
C GLU A 99 3.44 20.46 -12.77
N LEU A 100 2.49 19.58 -13.06
CA LEU A 100 1.52 19.81 -14.12
C LEU A 100 0.49 20.85 -13.64
N PRO A 101 0.12 21.82 -14.50
CA PRO A 101 -0.81 22.91 -14.14
C PRO A 101 -2.29 22.47 -14.08
N MET A 102 -2.56 21.16 -14.09
CA MET A 102 -3.90 20.58 -14.02
C MET A 102 -4.38 20.49 -12.56
N SER A 103 -5.50 19.78 -12.34
CA SER A 103 -6.04 19.54 -10.99
C SER A 103 -4.96 19.07 -10.01
N PRO A 104 -4.83 19.70 -8.83
CA PRO A 104 -3.78 19.38 -7.86
C PRO A 104 -4.00 18.04 -7.14
N GLY A 105 -5.13 17.37 -7.40
CA GLY A 105 -5.51 16.11 -6.79
C GLY A 105 -4.48 15.00 -7.04
N LYS A 106 -4.20 14.23 -5.99
CA LYS A 106 -3.32 13.06 -6.05
C LYS A 106 -3.91 11.91 -5.27
N GLY A 107 -3.69 10.70 -5.75
CA GLY A 107 -4.16 9.51 -5.08
C GLY A 107 -3.89 8.24 -5.85
N VAL A 108 -4.25 7.14 -5.21
CA VAL A 108 -4.09 5.78 -5.70
C VAL A 108 -5.38 5.04 -5.42
N ILE A 109 -5.98 4.47 -6.44
CA ILE A 109 -7.08 3.53 -6.31
C ILE A 109 -6.53 2.18 -6.73
N MET A 110 -6.66 1.20 -5.85
CA MET A 110 -6.38 -0.20 -6.17
C MET A 110 -7.61 -1.02 -5.86
N ALA A 111 -8.03 -1.83 -6.82
CA ALA A 111 -9.18 -2.71 -6.68
C ALA A 111 -8.95 -4.01 -7.45
N GLU A 112 -9.72 -5.02 -7.08
CA GLU A 112 -9.77 -6.31 -7.77
C GLU A 112 -11.21 -6.71 -8.09
N ASP A 113 -11.38 -7.84 -8.76
CA ASP A 113 -12.64 -8.26 -9.36
C ASP A 113 -13.71 -8.69 -8.33
N ASN A 114 -13.36 -8.98 -7.07
CA ASN A 114 -14.32 -9.29 -6.00
C ASN A 114 -14.79 -8.04 -5.22
N ASN A 115 -14.86 -6.88 -5.89
CA ASN A 115 -15.40 -5.63 -5.36
C ASN A 115 -14.75 -5.14 -4.07
N LYS A 116 -13.50 -5.54 -3.80
CA LYS A 116 -12.68 -4.95 -2.75
C LYS A 116 -11.65 -4.00 -3.35
N GLY A 117 -11.46 -2.88 -2.69
CA GLY A 117 -10.48 -1.90 -3.07
C GLY A 117 -10.17 -0.92 -1.95
N PHE A 118 -9.19 -0.07 -2.20
CA PHE A 118 -8.98 1.11 -1.39
C PHE A 118 -8.69 2.32 -2.26
N TRP A 119 -9.05 3.48 -1.71
CA TRP A 119 -8.68 4.77 -2.22
C TRP A 119 -7.75 5.47 -1.23
N LEU A 120 -6.51 5.68 -1.66
CA LEU A 120 -5.50 6.42 -0.92
C LEU A 120 -5.36 7.82 -1.52
N VAL A 121 -5.79 8.84 -0.80
CA VAL A 121 -5.60 10.24 -1.18
C VAL A 121 -4.35 10.78 -0.49
N HIS A 122 -3.53 11.57 -1.20
CA HIS A 122 -2.31 12.10 -0.61
C HIS A 122 -1.92 13.49 -1.12
N THR A 123 -0.98 14.12 -0.41
CA THR A 123 -0.36 15.38 -0.85
C THR A 123 1.10 15.23 -1.30
N ALA A 124 1.68 14.03 -1.16
CA ALA A 124 3.07 13.77 -1.52
C ALA A 124 3.38 13.98 -3.01
N LYS A 125 4.53 14.60 -3.28
CA LYS A 125 5.13 14.70 -4.62
C LYS A 125 5.90 13.42 -4.93
N TYR A 126 6.01 13.07 -6.22
CA TYR A 126 6.77 11.89 -6.68
C TYR A 126 6.28 10.55 -6.11
N PHE A 127 4.99 10.47 -5.74
CA PHE A 127 4.36 9.29 -5.15
C PHE A 127 3.08 8.92 -5.93
N PRO A 128 2.69 7.64 -5.97
CA PRO A 128 3.48 6.46 -5.60
C PRO A 128 4.45 6.08 -6.72
N ASN A 129 5.63 5.56 -6.37
CA ASN A 129 6.50 4.89 -7.33
C ASN A 129 6.34 3.36 -7.21
N LEU A 130 5.43 2.80 -8.02
CA LEU A 130 5.06 1.38 -7.98
C LEU A 130 6.13 0.43 -8.57
N ALA A 131 7.20 0.97 -9.15
CA ALA A 131 8.31 0.18 -9.68
C ALA A 131 9.37 -0.15 -8.63
N LEU A 132 9.30 0.46 -7.44
CA LEU A 132 10.25 0.25 -6.36
C LEU A 132 9.83 -0.89 -5.45
N ALA A 133 10.79 -1.43 -4.67
CA ALA A 133 10.48 -2.27 -3.54
C ALA A 133 9.74 -1.47 -2.45
N ILE A 134 8.95 -2.15 -1.63
CA ILE A 134 8.14 -1.50 -0.59
C ILE A 134 9.00 -0.68 0.40
N THR A 135 10.19 -1.17 0.71
CA THR A 135 11.17 -0.50 1.59
C THR A 135 11.78 0.76 0.98
N ASP A 136 11.65 0.92 -0.34
CA ASP A 136 12.20 2.04 -1.10
C ASP A 136 11.15 3.09 -1.47
N LEU A 137 9.89 2.88 -1.10
CA LEU A 137 8.77 3.76 -1.45
C LEU A 137 8.98 5.22 -0.99
N PHE A 138 9.70 5.41 0.12
CA PHE A 138 10.11 6.71 0.67
C PHE A 138 11.63 6.89 0.74
N SER A 139 12.40 6.20 -0.10
CA SER A 139 13.88 6.34 -0.16
C SER A 139 14.33 7.65 -0.85
N ASN A 140 13.51 8.21 -1.72
CA ASN A 140 13.86 9.39 -2.51
C ASN A 140 13.72 10.67 -1.67
N GLU A 141 14.78 11.49 -1.63
CA GLU A 141 14.77 12.80 -0.97
C GLU A 141 13.60 13.68 -1.45
N LYS A 142 13.22 13.59 -2.72
CA LYS A 142 12.11 14.38 -3.27
C LYS A 142 10.76 14.02 -2.65
N THR A 143 10.58 12.78 -2.21
CA THR A 143 9.38 12.30 -1.51
C THR A 143 9.47 12.59 -0.02
N THR A 144 10.69 12.66 0.55
CA THR A 144 10.90 12.85 2.00
C THR A 144 11.18 14.28 2.43
N LYS A 145 11.49 15.19 1.50
CA LYS A 145 11.84 16.59 1.79
C LYS A 145 10.69 17.38 2.41
N GLU A 146 9.52 17.30 1.79
CA GLU A 146 8.32 18.04 2.24
C GLU A 146 7.46 17.17 3.16
N ALA A 147 6.63 17.83 3.97
CA ALA A 147 5.60 17.14 4.74
C ALA A 147 4.49 16.63 3.80
N ALA A 148 3.88 15.51 4.14
CA ALA A 148 2.80 14.95 3.33
C ALA A 148 1.74 14.26 4.19
N ALA A 149 0.48 14.39 3.78
CA ALA A 149 -0.65 13.71 4.38
C ALA A 149 -1.11 12.58 3.46
N PHE A 150 -1.59 11.49 4.06
CA PHE A 150 -2.15 10.32 3.40
C PHE A 150 -3.41 9.89 4.13
N LEU A 151 -4.49 9.67 3.39
CA LEU A 151 -5.75 9.14 3.91
C LEU A 151 -6.12 7.91 3.08
N CYS A 152 -6.20 6.76 3.72
CA CYS A 152 -6.71 5.54 3.09
C CYS A 152 -8.16 5.32 3.50
N MET A 153 -9.01 5.08 2.52
CA MET A 153 -10.42 4.73 2.69
C MET A 153 -10.69 3.47 1.88
N PRO A 154 -11.08 2.37 2.51
CA PRO A 154 -11.41 1.16 1.79
C PRO A 154 -12.81 1.20 1.21
N HIS A 155 -13.04 0.31 0.28
CA HIS A 155 -14.33 0.06 -0.32
C HIS A 155 -14.54 -1.44 -0.44
N SER A 156 -15.71 -1.87 0.01
CA SER A 156 -16.26 -3.20 -0.18
C SER A 156 -17.76 -3.06 -0.34
N ASP A 157 -18.34 -3.81 -1.28
CA ASP A 157 -19.79 -3.95 -1.43
C ASP A 157 -20.43 -4.80 -0.31
#